data_AF-T0PNN0-F1
#
_entry.id   AF-T0PNN0-F1
#
_cell.length_a   1.000
_cell.length_b   1.000
_cell.length_c   1.000
_cell.angle_alpha   90.00
_cell.angle_beta   90.00
_cell.angle_gamma   90.00
#
_symmetry.space_group_name_H-M   'P 1'
#
loop_
_entity.id
_entity.type
_entity.pdbx_description
1 polymer ?
#
loop_
_entity_poly.entity_id
_entity_poly.type
_entity_poly.pdbx_seq_one_letter_code
_entity_poly.pdbx_strand_id
1 'polypeptide(L)'
;MNSQILRVGDALTTLFQQAQDGNSTRCLDVKVENETLVCATAFPVDEAPEAQWANIQASTTAPSLLLFHIASSNGPWKWILIAHVADTLPAREKMLYASARDCLKQQLGLSYFVGDVHTTDLAAFTFHDVLSTMHNNSGPLSEKEVLLKEEARLERDLSVKASAMSVMPFGLTPACAAALDTFAIATSPAFLSLHLENEALVVAKALPNVHESLLSSEMTKHAPSYVLYRVSSTGVVFLYVCPDDAPVRAKMTYSTAKASVLALLPAHHIAIDKTIEITDVATVADAIRADVATDLDEATLVQPKAFARPAAPGRGRRK
;
A
#
# COMPACT_ATOMS: atom_id res chain seq x y z
N MET A 1 35.27 -2.66 -14.95
CA MET A 1 35.00 -4.03 -15.42
C MET A 1 35.11 -4.01 -16.93
N ASN A 2 36.14 -4.64 -17.49
CA ASN A 2 36.36 -4.70 -18.94
C ASN A 2 35.38 -5.70 -19.56
N SER A 3 34.15 -5.28 -19.82
CA SER A 3 33.25 -6.01 -20.71
C SER A 3 33.72 -5.76 -22.14
N GLN A 4 34.26 -6.79 -22.82
CA GLN A 4 34.28 -6.81 -24.27
C GLN A 4 32.86 -6.51 -24.75
N ILE A 5 32.69 -5.45 -25.54
CA ILE A 5 31.37 -4.99 -25.98
C ILE A 5 30.92 -5.93 -27.10
N LEU A 6 30.30 -7.04 -26.73
CA LEU A 6 29.56 -7.89 -27.66
C LEU A 6 28.39 -7.07 -28.24
N ARG A 7 28.08 -7.30 -29.52
CA ARG A 7 26.95 -6.63 -30.19
C ARG A 7 26.03 -7.65 -30.83
N VAL A 8 24.73 -7.41 -30.73
CA VAL A 8 23.72 -8.13 -31.51
C VAL A 8 23.84 -7.67 -32.96
N GLY A 9 24.04 -8.62 -33.88
CA GLY A 9 24.09 -8.31 -35.30
C GLY A 9 22.73 -7.81 -35.81
N ASP A 10 22.73 -6.84 -36.73
CA ASP A 10 21.50 -6.24 -37.27
C ASP A 10 20.56 -7.28 -37.90
N ALA A 11 21.12 -8.34 -38.48
CA ALA A 11 20.37 -9.47 -39.02
C ALA A 11 19.59 -10.22 -37.93
N LEU A 12 20.21 -10.44 -36.76
CA LEU A 12 19.56 -11.10 -35.62
C LEU A 12 18.46 -10.22 -35.03
N THR A 13 18.70 -8.91 -34.90
CA THR A 13 17.67 -7.95 -34.45
C THR A 13 16.46 -7.94 -35.39
N THR A 14 16.70 -7.92 -36.70
CA THR A 14 15.64 -7.94 -37.72
C THR A 14 14.86 -9.25 -37.66
N LEU A 15 15.54 -10.38 -37.53
CA LEU A 15 14.92 -11.70 -37.45
C LEU A 15 14.11 -11.85 -36.15
N PHE A 16 14.62 -11.35 -35.04
CA PHE A 16 13.90 -11.33 -33.76
C PHE A 16 12.61 -10.49 -33.86
N GLN A 17 12.69 -9.31 -34.48
CA GLN A 17 11.50 -8.47 -34.70
C GLN A 17 10.48 -9.14 -35.62
N GLN A 18 10.94 -9.79 -36.71
CA GLN A 18 10.07 -10.57 -37.59
C GLN A 18 9.40 -11.73 -36.86
N ALA A 19 10.13 -12.44 -36.00
CA ALA A 19 9.57 -13.50 -35.17
C ALA A 19 8.52 -12.95 -34.19
N GLN A 20 8.75 -11.74 -33.67
CA GLN A 20 7.86 -11.04 -32.73
C GLN A 20 6.56 -10.57 -33.37
N ASP A 21 6.60 -10.15 -34.64
CA ASP A 21 5.45 -9.63 -35.38
C ASP A 21 4.70 -10.75 -36.12
N GLY A 22 5.44 -11.70 -36.70
CA GLY A 22 4.91 -12.76 -37.57
C GLY A 22 4.49 -14.02 -36.84
N ASN A 23 4.83 -14.17 -35.56
CA ASN A 23 4.51 -15.36 -34.77
C ASN A 23 4.92 -16.67 -35.47
N SER A 24 6.04 -16.64 -36.19
CA SER A 24 6.44 -17.69 -37.13
C SER A 24 7.56 -18.58 -36.61
N THR A 25 8.27 -18.18 -35.55
CA THR A 25 9.53 -18.80 -35.14
C THR A 25 9.48 -19.33 -33.72
N ARG A 26 9.68 -20.64 -33.54
CA ARG A 26 9.67 -21.32 -32.24
C ARG A 26 10.96 -21.09 -31.46
N CYS A 27 12.10 -21.17 -32.12
CA CYS A 27 13.39 -21.08 -31.44
C CYS A 27 14.44 -20.42 -32.33
N LEU A 28 15.33 -19.62 -31.74
CA LEU A 28 16.52 -19.09 -32.40
C LEU A 28 17.76 -19.62 -31.69
N ASP A 29 18.63 -20.31 -32.42
CA ASP A 29 19.97 -20.64 -31.96
C ASP A 29 20.91 -19.47 -32.28
N VAL A 30 21.41 -18.82 -31.23
CA VAL A 30 22.32 -17.68 -31.33
C VAL A 30 23.72 -18.11 -30.91
N LYS A 31 24.70 -17.80 -31.76
CA LYS A 31 26.12 -18.06 -31.51
C LYS A 31 26.94 -16.78 -31.56
N VAL A 32 28.09 -16.80 -30.91
CA VAL A 32 29.06 -15.70 -30.93
C VAL A 32 30.07 -15.95 -32.05
N GLU A 33 30.06 -15.09 -33.06
CA GLU A 33 31.03 -15.11 -34.16
C GLU A 33 31.67 -13.72 -34.29
N ASN A 34 33.01 -13.65 -34.28
CA ASN A 34 33.77 -12.40 -34.43
C ASN A 34 33.27 -11.25 -33.53
N GLU A 35 32.99 -11.54 -32.26
CA GLU A 35 32.47 -10.59 -31.26
C GLU A 35 31.04 -10.06 -31.54
N THR A 36 30.32 -10.70 -32.46
CA THR A 36 28.93 -10.40 -32.78
C THR A 36 28.02 -11.60 -32.50
N LEU A 37 26.80 -11.34 -32.06
CA LEU A 37 25.78 -12.35 -31.84
C LEU A 37 24.99 -12.52 -33.13
N VAL A 38 25.03 -13.73 -33.68
CA VAL A 38 24.42 -14.09 -34.96
C VAL A 38 23.47 -15.27 -34.78
N CYS A 39 22.39 -15.29 -35.57
CA CYS A 39 21.49 -16.44 -35.62
C CYS A 39 22.15 -17.55 -36.44
N ALA A 40 22.51 -18.66 -35.81
CA ALA A 40 23.05 -19.83 -36.48
C ALA A 40 21.93 -20.64 -37.15
N THR A 41 20.85 -20.92 -36.42
CA THR A 41 19.68 -21.61 -36.95
C THR A 41 18.39 -21.00 -36.38
N ALA A 42 17.35 -20.92 -37.20
CA ALA A 42 16.02 -20.46 -36.81
C ALA A 42 15.02 -21.60 -37.05
N PHE A 43 14.30 -21.98 -36.01
CA PHE A 43 13.33 -23.08 -36.04
C PHE A 43 11.92 -22.49 -36.16
N PRO A 44 11.22 -22.67 -37.29
CA PRO A 44 9.85 -22.19 -37.44
C PRO A 44 8.87 -22.96 -36.55
N VAL A 45 7.70 -22.39 -36.31
CA VAL A 45 6.58 -23.10 -35.68
C VAL A 45 6.01 -24.10 -36.69
N ASP A 46 6.02 -25.38 -36.35
CA ASP A 46 5.59 -26.47 -37.21
C ASP A 46 4.76 -27.49 -36.41
N GLU A 47 5.39 -28.15 -35.43
CA GLU A 47 4.77 -29.20 -34.62
C GLU A 47 4.43 -28.75 -33.19
N ALA A 48 3.95 -29.70 -32.37
CA ALA A 48 3.76 -29.52 -30.94
C ALA A 48 5.07 -29.08 -30.25
N PRO A 49 5.03 -28.15 -29.29
CA PRO A 49 6.24 -27.57 -28.66
C PRO A 49 7.22 -28.59 -28.11
N GLU A 50 6.73 -29.70 -27.54
CA GLU A 50 7.56 -30.77 -26.95
C GLU A 50 8.33 -31.57 -28.01
N ALA A 51 7.66 -31.95 -29.11
CA ALA A 51 8.31 -32.65 -30.23
C ALA A 51 9.33 -31.75 -30.93
N GLN A 52 9.00 -30.46 -31.11
CA GLN A 52 9.94 -29.48 -31.63
C GLN A 52 11.15 -29.29 -30.71
N TRP A 53 10.94 -29.29 -29.39
CA TRP A 53 12.04 -29.17 -28.42
C TRP A 53 13.04 -30.32 -28.58
N ALA A 54 12.58 -31.56 -28.71
CA ALA A 54 13.46 -32.71 -28.95
C ALA A 54 14.30 -32.56 -30.24
N ASN A 55 13.70 -32.04 -31.32
CA ASN A 55 14.41 -31.77 -32.57
C ASN A 55 15.44 -30.64 -32.43
N ILE A 56 15.14 -29.60 -31.65
CA ILE A 56 16.06 -28.49 -31.34
C ILE A 56 17.25 -29.03 -30.53
N GLN A 57 17.00 -29.86 -29.51
CA GLN A 57 18.05 -30.47 -28.70
C GLN A 57 19.02 -31.31 -29.54
N ALA A 58 18.48 -32.13 -30.46
CA ALA A 58 19.29 -33.00 -31.32
C ALA A 58 20.12 -32.24 -32.36
N SER A 59 19.67 -31.05 -32.79
CA SER A 59 20.35 -30.24 -33.81
C SER A 59 21.28 -29.18 -33.23
N THR A 60 21.18 -28.88 -31.94
CA THR A 60 21.99 -27.85 -31.28
C THR A 60 23.31 -28.42 -30.76
N THR A 61 24.39 -27.66 -30.96
CA THR A 61 25.73 -27.99 -30.48
C THR A 61 26.27 -26.90 -29.56
N ALA A 62 26.85 -27.29 -28.41
CA ALA A 62 27.50 -26.36 -27.48
C ALA A 62 28.73 -25.67 -28.11
N PRO A 63 29.00 -24.39 -27.76
CA PRO A 63 28.14 -23.48 -27.00
C PRO A 63 27.03 -22.85 -27.86
N SER A 64 25.87 -22.59 -27.26
CA SER A 64 24.69 -22.01 -27.93
C SER A 64 23.83 -21.21 -26.94
N LEU A 65 23.23 -20.12 -27.42
CA LEU A 65 22.18 -19.37 -26.73
C LEU A 65 20.86 -19.61 -27.46
N LEU A 66 20.00 -20.46 -26.91
CA LEU A 66 18.70 -20.76 -27.48
C LEU A 66 17.64 -19.78 -26.95
N LEU A 67 16.96 -19.11 -27.85
CA LEU A 67 15.80 -18.26 -27.56
C LEU A 67 14.54 -19.06 -27.86
N PHE A 68 13.95 -19.69 -26.85
CA PHE A 68 12.74 -20.50 -27.02
C PHE A 68 11.48 -19.68 -26.76
N HIS A 69 10.57 -19.67 -27.73
CA HIS A 69 9.31 -18.93 -27.66
C HIS A 69 8.22 -19.71 -26.91
N ILE A 70 7.54 -19.05 -25.97
CA ILE A 70 6.29 -19.53 -25.39
C ILE A 70 5.15 -18.55 -25.64
N ALA A 71 4.06 -19.09 -26.20
CA ALA A 71 2.88 -18.34 -26.55
C ALA A 71 2.30 -17.65 -25.31
N SER A 72 2.21 -16.32 -25.36
CA SER A 72 1.52 -15.52 -24.35
C SER A 72 0.09 -15.24 -24.79
N SER A 73 -0.88 -15.40 -23.89
CA SER A 73 -2.29 -15.10 -24.16
C SER A 73 -2.57 -13.59 -24.23
N ASN A 74 -1.74 -12.77 -23.57
CA ASN A 74 -1.93 -11.33 -23.45
C ASN A 74 -0.64 -10.57 -23.75
N GLY A 75 -0.41 -10.25 -25.04
CA GLY A 75 0.65 -9.35 -25.48
C GLY A 75 1.66 -9.98 -26.44
N PRO A 76 2.80 -9.31 -26.68
CA PRO A 76 3.87 -9.83 -27.51
C PRO A 76 4.37 -11.18 -26.98
N TRP A 77 4.72 -12.07 -27.89
CA TRP A 77 5.44 -13.32 -27.63
C TRP A 77 6.56 -13.15 -26.61
N LYS A 78 6.66 -14.12 -25.72
CA LYS A 78 7.62 -14.14 -24.62
C LYS A 78 8.66 -15.23 -24.87
N TRP A 79 9.89 -14.95 -24.48
CA TRP A 79 11.04 -15.78 -24.76
C TRP A 79 11.67 -16.28 -23.46
N ILE A 80 12.16 -17.51 -23.49
CA ILE A 80 13.05 -18.08 -22.48
C ILE A 80 14.42 -18.24 -23.10
N LEU A 81 15.43 -17.71 -22.42
CA LEU A 81 16.82 -17.80 -22.86
C LEU A 81 17.50 -19.00 -22.19
N ILE A 82 17.91 -19.98 -22.97
CA ILE A 82 18.59 -21.18 -22.50
C ILE A 82 20.05 -21.10 -22.97
N ALA A 83 20.96 -20.89 -22.05
CA ALA A 83 22.39 -20.86 -22.32
C ALA A 83 22.97 -22.27 -22.19
N HIS A 84 23.16 -22.95 -23.33
CA HIS A 84 23.81 -24.25 -23.40
C HIS A 84 25.33 -24.10 -23.52
N VAL A 85 26.05 -24.43 -22.46
CA VAL A 85 27.52 -24.33 -22.41
C VAL A 85 28.06 -25.59 -21.75
N ALA A 86 28.62 -26.49 -22.54
CA ALA A 86 29.16 -27.76 -22.04
C ALA A 86 30.40 -27.55 -21.15
N ASP A 87 30.57 -28.46 -20.17
CA ASP A 87 31.68 -28.34 -19.22
C ASP A 87 33.06 -28.61 -19.80
N THR A 88 33.10 -29.30 -20.94
CA THR A 88 34.30 -29.62 -21.71
C THR A 88 34.90 -28.41 -22.42
N LEU A 89 34.16 -27.30 -22.54
CA LEU A 89 34.61 -26.08 -23.22
C LEU A 89 35.68 -25.33 -22.41
N PRO A 90 36.60 -24.62 -23.09
CA PRO A 90 37.62 -23.82 -22.41
C PRO A 90 36.99 -22.68 -21.61
N ALA A 91 37.63 -22.29 -20.49
CA ALA A 91 37.12 -21.25 -19.60
C ALA A 91 36.83 -19.91 -20.31
N ARG A 92 37.60 -19.58 -21.34
CA ARG A 92 37.39 -18.39 -22.18
C ARG A 92 36.02 -18.41 -22.88
N GLU A 93 35.60 -19.55 -23.43
CA GLU A 93 34.31 -19.68 -24.11
C GLU A 93 33.15 -19.66 -23.12
N LYS A 94 33.30 -20.32 -21.96
CA LYS A 94 32.30 -20.26 -20.89
C LYS A 94 32.04 -18.81 -20.45
N MET A 95 33.11 -18.05 -20.26
CA MET A 95 33.03 -16.63 -19.89
C MET A 95 32.44 -15.76 -21.02
N LEU A 96 32.79 -16.05 -22.28
CA LEU A 96 32.26 -15.35 -23.45
C LEU A 96 30.74 -15.54 -23.56
N TYR A 97 30.24 -16.77 -23.44
CA TYR A 97 28.82 -17.07 -23.55
C TYR A 97 28.02 -16.60 -22.33
N ALA A 98 28.62 -16.58 -21.13
CA ALA A 98 28.01 -15.94 -19.96
C ALA A 98 27.80 -14.43 -20.18
N SER A 99 28.81 -13.75 -20.75
CA SER A 99 28.72 -12.31 -21.07
C SER A 99 27.77 -12.03 -22.24
N ALA A 100 27.77 -12.91 -23.25
CA ALA A 100 26.88 -12.86 -24.41
C ALA A 100 25.41 -12.96 -24.00
N ARG A 101 25.08 -13.82 -23.03
CA ARG A 101 23.73 -14.00 -22.51
C ARG A 101 23.14 -12.69 -22.00
N ASP A 102 23.89 -11.97 -21.17
CA ASP A 102 23.40 -10.72 -20.56
C ASP A 102 23.33 -9.59 -21.60
N CYS A 103 24.29 -9.56 -22.53
CA CYS A 103 24.30 -8.62 -23.65
C CYS A 103 23.10 -8.80 -24.58
N LEU A 104 22.79 -10.05 -24.94
CA LEU A 104 21.65 -10.42 -25.79
C LEU A 104 20.32 -9.93 -25.19
N LYS A 105 20.11 -10.19 -23.88
CA LYS A 105 18.91 -9.74 -23.16
C LYS A 105 18.79 -8.21 -23.13
N GLN A 106 19.90 -7.52 -22.90
CA GLN A 106 19.91 -6.05 -22.84
C GLN A 106 19.62 -5.40 -24.20
N GLN A 107 20.19 -5.93 -25.29
CA GLN A 107 20.06 -5.33 -26.62
C GLN A 107 18.74 -5.70 -27.34
N LEU A 108 18.21 -6.91 -27.14
CA LEU A 108 16.91 -7.30 -27.70
C LEU A 108 15.72 -6.79 -26.88
N GLY A 109 15.94 -6.45 -25.61
CA GLY A 109 14.93 -5.86 -24.72
C GLY A 109 14.48 -6.82 -23.63
N LEU A 110 14.75 -6.44 -22.38
CA LEU A 110 14.48 -7.25 -21.18
C LEU A 110 13.01 -7.65 -21.02
N SER A 111 12.08 -6.84 -21.53
CA SER A 111 10.64 -7.06 -21.40
C SER A 111 10.12 -8.28 -22.18
N TYR A 112 10.86 -8.74 -23.19
CA TYR A 112 10.48 -9.91 -23.99
C TYR A 112 10.85 -11.23 -23.30
N PHE A 113 11.74 -11.20 -22.31
CA PHE A 113 12.23 -12.41 -21.62
C PHE A 113 11.43 -12.67 -20.35
N VAL A 114 10.91 -13.90 -20.19
CA VAL A 114 10.16 -14.33 -18.98
C VAL A 114 11.04 -15.14 -18.02
N GLY A 115 12.15 -15.68 -18.51
CA GLY A 115 13.15 -16.34 -17.68
C GLY A 115 14.42 -16.64 -18.47
N ASP A 116 15.49 -16.96 -17.75
CA ASP A 116 16.72 -17.47 -18.31
C ASP A 116 17.31 -18.58 -17.46
N VAL A 117 17.91 -19.56 -18.13
CA VAL A 117 18.47 -20.76 -17.50
C VAL A 117 19.79 -21.12 -18.17
N HIS A 118 20.71 -21.66 -17.39
CA HIS A 118 21.97 -22.19 -17.86
C HIS A 118 21.95 -23.70 -17.75
N THR A 119 22.35 -24.39 -18.83
CA THR A 119 22.46 -25.85 -18.85
C THR A 119 23.79 -26.31 -19.44
N THR A 120 24.43 -27.27 -18.77
CA THR A 120 25.66 -27.92 -19.24
C THR A 120 25.36 -29.10 -20.15
N ASP A 121 24.22 -29.76 -19.94
CA ASP A 121 23.72 -30.88 -20.74
C ASP A 121 22.34 -30.54 -21.30
N LEU A 122 22.30 -30.19 -22.59
CA LEU A 122 21.05 -29.86 -23.26
C LEU A 122 20.17 -31.10 -23.46
N ALA A 123 20.74 -32.30 -23.57
CA ALA A 123 19.98 -33.53 -23.79
C ALA A 123 19.16 -33.92 -22.54
N ALA A 124 19.68 -33.63 -21.34
CA ALA A 124 18.97 -33.84 -20.08
C ALA A 124 17.90 -32.77 -19.79
N PHE A 125 17.88 -31.65 -20.52
CA PHE A 125 16.98 -30.52 -20.24
C PHE A 125 15.61 -30.70 -20.91
N THR A 126 14.60 -31.11 -20.15
CA THR A 126 13.29 -31.46 -20.71
C THR A 126 12.45 -30.23 -21.06
N PHE A 127 11.40 -30.42 -21.87
CA PHE A 127 10.45 -29.33 -22.16
C PHE A 127 9.74 -28.82 -20.90
N HIS A 128 9.51 -29.69 -19.92
CA HIS A 128 8.98 -29.29 -18.61
C HIS A 128 9.93 -28.33 -17.88
N ASP A 129 11.25 -28.54 -17.98
CA ASP A 129 12.26 -27.67 -17.36
C ASP A 129 12.34 -26.28 -18.05
N VAL A 130 12.08 -26.24 -19.36
CA VAL A 130 11.89 -24.97 -20.08
C VAL A 130 10.73 -24.19 -19.47
N LEU A 131 9.58 -24.84 -19.26
CA LEU A 131 8.40 -24.17 -18.70
C LEU A 131 8.57 -23.78 -17.22
N SER A 132 9.23 -24.60 -16.41
CA SER A 132 9.48 -24.30 -14.99
C SER A 132 10.36 -23.06 -14.81
N THR A 133 11.20 -22.74 -15.79
CA THR A 133 12.03 -21.52 -15.82
C THR A 133 11.18 -20.24 -15.77
N MET A 134 9.91 -20.28 -16.22
CA MET A 134 8.98 -19.14 -16.06
C MET A 134 8.59 -18.85 -14.62
N HIS A 135 8.50 -19.89 -13.80
CA HIS A 135 7.91 -19.84 -12.47
C HIS A 135 8.94 -19.67 -11.34
N ASN A 136 10.23 -19.61 -11.68
CA ASN A 136 11.34 -19.54 -10.72
C ASN A 136 11.53 -18.16 -10.05
N ASN A 137 10.43 -17.49 -9.69
CA ASN A 137 10.47 -16.33 -8.80
C ASN A 137 10.38 -16.71 -7.31
N SER A 138 10.05 -17.97 -6.98
CA SER A 138 10.18 -18.48 -5.62
C SER A 138 11.58 -19.07 -5.43
N GLY A 139 12.56 -18.19 -5.23
CA GLY A 139 13.87 -18.62 -4.74
C GLY A 139 13.74 -19.32 -3.38
N PRO A 140 14.76 -20.08 -2.95
CA PRO A 140 14.77 -20.67 -1.62
C PRO A 140 14.67 -19.56 -0.58
N LEU A 141 13.57 -19.55 0.17
CA LEU A 141 13.36 -18.58 1.24
C LEU A 141 14.08 -19.05 2.50
N SER A 142 14.71 -18.12 3.20
CA SER A 142 15.21 -18.38 4.56
C SER A 142 14.04 -18.60 5.52
N GLU A 143 14.24 -19.39 6.58
CA GLU A 143 13.26 -19.58 7.66
C GLU A 143 12.74 -18.23 8.19
N LYS A 144 13.63 -17.23 8.30
CA LYS A 144 13.27 -15.86 8.70
C LYS A 144 12.32 -15.17 7.71
N GLU A 145 12.53 -15.37 6.41
CA GLU A 145 11.69 -14.77 5.37
C GLU A 145 10.32 -15.45 5.30
N VAL A 146 10.26 -16.76 5.59
CA VAL A 146 9.00 -17.51 5.73
C VAL A 146 8.18 -16.95 6.88
N LEU A 147 8.79 -16.81 8.07
CA LEU A 147 8.10 -16.28 9.25
C LEU A 147 7.56 -14.87 9.04
N LEU A 148 8.35 -13.98 8.44
CA LEU A 148 7.93 -12.60 8.16
C LEU A 148 6.76 -12.55 7.17
N LYS A 149 6.75 -13.44 6.18
CA LYS A 149 5.66 -13.54 5.21
C LYS A 149 4.38 -14.10 5.84
N GLU A 150 4.51 -15.02 6.79
CA GLU A 150 3.39 -15.54 7.58
C GLU A 150 2.80 -14.47 8.50
N GLU A 151 3.62 -13.71 9.22
CA GLU A 151 3.20 -12.60 10.07
C GLU A 151 2.43 -11.53 9.26
N ALA A 152 2.99 -11.10 8.14
CA ALA A 152 2.34 -10.14 7.25
C ALA A 152 1.01 -10.65 6.67
N ARG A 153 0.83 -11.97 6.57
CA ARG A 153 -0.44 -12.56 6.14
C ARG A 153 -1.47 -12.51 7.25
N LEU A 154 -1.07 -12.86 8.48
CA LEU A 154 -1.94 -12.80 9.65
C LEU A 154 -2.38 -11.35 9.96
N GLU A 155 -1.50 -10.37 9.83
CA GLU A 155 -1.85 -8.95 10.06
C GLU A 155 -2.95 -8.44 9.12
N ARG A 156 -2.98 -8.88 7.85
CA ARG A 156 -4.05 -8.49 6.92
C ARG A 156 -5.41 -9.05 7.32
N ASP A 157 -5.43 -10.24 7.91
CA ASP A 157 -6.67 -10.88 8.36
C ASP A 157 -7.19 -10.27 9.68
N LEU A 158 -6.33 -9.56 10.43
CA LEU A 158 -6.70 -8.79 11.62
C LEU A 158 -7.26 -7.38 11.30
N SER A 159 -7.73 -7.13 10.06
CA SER A 159 -8.47 -5.90 9.71
C SER A 159 -9.81 -5.74 10.47
N VAL A 160 -10.15 -6.64 11.39
CA VAL A 160 -11.02 -6.30 12.51
C VAL A 160 -10.19 -5.46 13.45
N LYS A 161 -10.30 -4.12 13.31
CA LYS A 161 -9.83 -3.15 14.31
C LYS A 161 -10.04 -3.80 15.67
N ALA A 162 -8.98 -4.08 16.41
CA ALA A 162 -9.12 -4.38 17.82
C ALA A 162 -9.78 -3.13 18.39
N SER A 163 -11.12 -3.15 18.49
CA SER A 163 -11.89 -2.07 19.06
C SER A 163 -11.26 -1.81 20.40
N ALA A 164 -10.83 -0.58 20.60
CA ALA A 164 -10.10 -0.13 21.76
C ALA A 164 -10.63 -0.81 23.03
N MET A 165 -9.70 -1.33 23.82
CA MET A 165 -9.99 -2.00 25.08
C MET A 165 -11.01 -1.21 25.92
N SER A 166 -12.06 -1.93 26.32
CA SER A 166 -12.90 -1.72 27.50
C SER A 166 -13.61 -0.37 27.64
N VAL A 167 -14.89 -0.35 27.27
CA VAL A 167 -15.92 0.45 27.94
C VAL A 167 -15.71 0.33 29.45
N MET A 168 -15.30 1.41 30.12
CA MET A 168 -15.22 1.45 31.58
C MET A 168 -16.65 1.41 32.14
N PRO A 169 -17.00 0.44 33.00
CA PRO A 169 -18.27 0.47 33.70
C PRO A 169 -18.20 1.55 34.78
N PHE A 170 -19.07 2.56 34.69
CA PHE A 170 -19.30 3.54 35.74
C PHE A 170 -20.80 3.64 36.03
N GLY A 171 -21.16 4.01 37.25
CA GLY A 171 -22.55 4.27 37.63
C GLY A 171 -23.04 5.63 37.12
N LEU A 172 -24.34 5.76 36.86
CA LEU A 172 -24.96 7.06 36.65
C LEU A 172 -25.75 7.44 37.91
N THR A 173 -25.43 8.57 38.52
CA THR A 173 -26.22 9.03 39.67
C THR A 173 -27.61 9.50 39.23
N PRO A 174 -28.68 9.30 40.03
CA PRO A 174 -30.04 9.71 39.65
C PRO A 174 -30.15 11.22 39.34
N ALA A 175 -29.39 12.05 40.06
CA ALA A 175 -29.31 13.49 39.81
C ALA A 175 -28.69 13.80 38.44
N CYS A 176 -27.69 13.03 38.01
CA CYS A 176 -27.07 13.17 36.70
C CYS A 176 -28.01 12.72 35.57
N ALA A 177 -28.73 11.62 35.75
CA ALA A 177 -29.75 11.18 34.80
C ALA A 177 -30.81 12.28 34.57
N ALA A 178 -31.35 12.84 35.66
CA ALA A 178 -32.34 13.92 35.58
C ALA A 178 -31.79 15.19 34.91
N ALA A 179 -30.51 15.54 35.15
CA ALA A 179 -29.88 16.68 34.52
C ALA A 179 -29.65 16.47 33.02
N LEU A 180 -29.29 15.25 32.59
CA LEU A 180 -29.18 14.89 31.17
C LEU A 180 -30.54 14.98 30.48
N ASP A 181 -31.60 14.45 31.09
CA ASP A 181 -32.95 14.53 30.53
C ASP A 181 -33.43 15.99 30.42
N THR A 182 -33.13 16.81 31.43
CA THR A 182 -33.42 18.26 31.42
C THR A 182 -32.65 18.97 30.30
N PHE A 183 -31.37 18.62 30.12
CA PHE A 183 -30.52 19.16 29.05
C PHE A 183 -30.99 18.74 27.65
N ALA A 184 -31.56 17.53 27.51
CA ALA A 184 -32.11 17.03 26.26
C ALA A 184 -33.33 17.84 25.80
N ILE A 185 -34.19 18.26 26.74
CA ILE A 185 -35.40 19.05 26.46
C ILE A 185 -35.07 20.55 26.23
N ALA A 186 -33.98 21.05 26.78
CA ALA A 186 -33.61 22.45 26.69
C ALA A 186 -33.38 22.90 25.23
N THR A 187 -34.08 23.96 24.82
CA THR A 187 -33.95 24.56 23.47
C THR A 187 -33.07 25.81 23.44
N SER A 188 -32.71 26.37 24.59
CA SER A 188 -31.81 27.51 24.70
C SER A 188 -30.37 27.06 25.00
N PRO A 189 -29.36 27.92 24.77
CA PRO A 189 -27.98 27.58 25.08
C PRO A 189 -27.83 27.13 26.53
N ALA A 190 -27.23 25.96 26.75
CA ALA A 190 -27.16 25.33 28.06
C ALA A 190 -25.77 24.74 28.27
N PHE A 191 -25.32 24.79 29.52
CA PHE A 191 -24.04 24.26 29.94
C PHE A 191 -24.26 23.21 31.02
N LEU A 192 -23.71 22.02 30.82
CA LEU A 192 -23.74 20.93 31.78
C LEU A 192 -22.33 20.34 31.92
N SER A 193 -21.72 20.54 33.08
CA SER A 193 -20.43 19.97 33.45
C SER A 193 -20.62 18.74 34.31
N LEU A 194 -19.88 17.68 33.98
CA LEU A 194 -19.95 16.35 34.57
C LEU A 194 -18.55 15.93 35.03
N HIS A 195 -18.50 15.24 36.16
CA HIS A 195 -17.28 14.68 36.73
C HIS A 195 -17.54 13.28 37.27
N LEU A 196 -16.47 12.51 37.41
CA LEU A 196 -16.48 11.17 37.98
C LEU A 196 -16.10 11.24 39.47
N GLU A 197 -17.01 10.81 40.33
CA GLU A 197 -16.77 10.58 41.76
C GLU A 197 -17.07 9.12 42.09
N ASN A 198 -16.12 8.43 42.72
CA ASN A 198 -16.27 7.01 43.12
C ASN A 198 -16.81 6.10 41.99
N GLU A 199 -16.27 6.27 40.77
CA GLU A 199 -16.70 5.50 39.58
C GLU A 199 -18.19 5.72 39.21
N ALA A 200 -18.75 6.86 39.58
CA ALA A 200 -20.07 7.30 39.15
C ALA A 200 -20.03 8.70 38.53
N LEU A 201 -20.84 8.91 37.49
CA LEU A 201 -21.00 10.20 36.83
C LEU A 201 -21.93 11.09 37.64
N VAL A 202 -21.44 12.28 37.99
CA VAL A 202 -22.10 13.28 38.81
C VAL A 202 -22.10 14.61 38.07
N VAL A 203 -23.08 15.46 38.38
CA VAL A 203 -23.18 16.82 37.83
C VAL A 203 -22.34 17.76 38.68
N ALA A 204 -21.32 18.37 38.08
CA ALA A 204 -20.54 19.42 38.70
C ALA A 204 -21.31 20.75 38.68
N LYS A 205 -21.88 21.09 37.53
CA LYS A 205 -22.53 22.38 37.31
C LYS A 205 -23.52 22.32 36.16
N ALA A 206 -24.71 22.89 36.34
CA ALA A 206 -25.72 23.05 35.30
C ALA A 206 -26.18 24.51 35.26
N LEU A 207 -26.04 25.16 34.11
CA LEU A 207 -26.37 26.58 33.93
C LEU A 207 -27.21 26.77 32.65
N PRO A 208 -28.39 27.40 32.75
CA PRO A 208 -29.16 27.80 31.58
C PRO A 208 -28.63 29.12 31.00
N ASN A 209 -28.78 29.29 29.68
CA ASN A 209 -28.47 30.51 28.92
C ASN A 209 -27.02 30.99 29.03
N VAL A 210 -26.05 30.06 28.92
CA VAL A 210 -24.62 30.39 28.94
C VAL A 210 -24.11 30.73 27.54
N HIS A 211 -23.58 31.94 27.40
CA HIS A 211 -22.92 32.39 26.18
C HIS A 211 -21.49 31.81 26.08
N GLU A 212 -21.01 31.56 24.86
CA GLU A 212 -19.70 30.94 24.57
C GLU A 212 -18.54 31.65 25.28
N SER A 213 -18.59 32.98 25.40
CA SER A 213 -17.57 33.80 26.06
C SER A 213 -17.43 33.55 27.57
N LEU A 214 -18.43 32.94 28.22
CA LEU A 214 -18.43 32.65 29.65
C LEU A 214 -18.02 31.19 29.94
N LEU A 215 -17.87 30.34 28.93
CA LEU A 215 -17.54 28.93 29.14
C LEU A 215 -16.22 28.74 29.89
N SER A 216 -15.20 29.52 29.53
CA SER A 216 -13.88 29.43 30.16
C SER A 216 -13.86 29.83 31.64
N SER A 217 -14.82 30.63 32.11
CA SER A 217 -14.94 30.99 33.53
C SER A 217 -15.70 29.94 34.34
N GLU A 218 -16.64 29.24 33.72
CA GLU A 218 -17.52 28.28 34.40
C GLU A 218 -16.94 26.86 34.52
N MET A 219 -15.86 26.58 33.78
CA MET A 219 -15.21 25.27 33.68
C MET A 219 -14.12 25.04 34.73
N THR A 220 -13.89 23.77 35.07
CA THR A 220 -12.87 23.37 36.05
C THR A 220 -11.47 23.44 35.44
N LYS A 221 -10.56 24.18 36.08
CA LYS A 221 -9.20 24.45 35.54
C LYS A 221 -8.13 23.44 35.92
N HIS A 222 -8.29 22.75 37.05
CA HIS A 222 -7.24 21.89 37.65
C HIS A 222 -7.64 20.41 37.73
N ALA A 223 -8.77 20.03 37.14
CA ALA A 223 -9.26 18.65 37.15
C ALA A 223 -9.98 18.34 35.84
N PRO A 224 -9.89 17.09 35.35
CA PRO A 224 -10.54 16.69 34.13
C PRO A 224 -12.05 16.67 34.32
N SER A 225 -12.79 17.05 33.27
CA SER A 225 -14.25 17.08 33.27
C SER A 225 -14.81 16.82 31.88
N TYR A 226 -16.05 16.36 31.83
CA TYR A 226 -16.82 16.33 30.59
C TYR A 226 -17.82 17.47 30.62
N VAL A 227 -17.96 18.17 29.50
CA VAL A 227 -18.92 19.27 29.38
C VAL A 227 -19.79 19.03 28.17
N LEU A 228 -21.09 19.12 28.37
CA LEU A 228 -22.07 19.23 27.30
C LEU A 228 -22.43 20.71 27.15
N TYR A 229 -22.19 21.23 25.96
CA TYR A 229 -22.54 22.59 25.62
C TYR A 229 -23.52 22.60 24.46
N ARG A 230 -24.66 23.26 24.65
CA ARG A 230 -25.63 23.50 23.60
C ARG A 230 -25.39 24.90 23.02
N VAL A 231 -24.97 24.97 21.76
CA VAL A 231 -24.67 26.23 21.06
C VAL A 231 -25.96 26.90 20.58
N SER A 232 -26.91 26.09 20.08
CA SER A 232 -28.19 26.53 19.51
C SER A 232 -29.29 25.51 19.79
N SER A 233 -30.51 25.72 19.27
CA SER A 233 -31.65 24.80 19.47
C SER A 233 -31.37 23.35 19.04
N THR A 234 -30.39 23.12 18.18
CA THR A 234 -30.07 21.78 17.66
C THR A 234 -28.62 21.36 17.82
N GLY A 235 -27.66 22.29 17.96
CA GLY A 235 -26.23 21.96 18.03
C GLY A 235 -25.74 21.66 19.46
N VAL A 236 -25.31 20.43 19.71
CA VAL A 236 -24.69 19.98 20.98
C VAL A 236 -23.24 19.56 20.75
N VAL A 237 -22.35 20.19 21.50
CA VAL A 237 -20.92 19.91 21.52
C VAL A 237 -20.58 19.17 22.81
N PHE A 238 -19.92 18.01 22.68
CA PHE A 238 -19.31 17.31 23.79
C PHE A 238 -17.85 17.75 23.90
N LEU A 239 -17.46 18.29 25.06
CA LEU A 239 -16.09 18.65 25.37
C LEU A 239 -15.52 17.70 26.40
N TYR A 240 -14.35 17.16 26.10
CA TYR A 240 -13.49 16.52 27.08
C TYR A 240 -12.35 17.48 27.44
N VAL A 241 -12.34 17.93 28.69
CA VAL A 241 -11.33 18.85 29.19
C VAL A 241 -10.39 18.09 30.10
N CYS A 242 -9.12 18.06 29.72
CA CYS A 242 -8.09 17.35 30.47
C CYS A 242 -6.88 18.25 30.68
N PRO A 243 -6.87 19.06 31.76
CA PRO A 243 -5.76 19.92 32.10
C PRO A 243 -4.44 19.18 32.25
N ASP A 244 -3.33 19.79 31.84
CA ASP A 244 -2.01 19.15 31.90
C ASP A 244 -1.50 18.93 33.33
N ASP A 245 -1.98 19.73 34.28
CA ASP A 245 -1.66 19.62 35.70
C ASP A 245 -2.49 18.56 36.44
N ALA A 246 -3.48 17.95 35.80
CA ALA A 246 -4.29 16.89 36.40
C ALA A 246 -3.44 15.63 36.72
N PRO A 247 -3.77 14.89 37.80
CA PRO A 247 -3.03 13.69 38.17
C PRO A 247 -3.19 12.59 37.11
N VAL A 248 -2.09 11.86 36.81
CA VAL A 248 -2.02 10.83 35.75
C VAL A 248 -3.15 9.80 35.87
N ARG A 249 -3.49 9.37 37.08
CA ARG A 249 -4.59 8.44 37.31
C ARG A 249 -5.93 9.01 36.83
N ALA A 250 -6.22 10.27 37.12
CA ALA A 250 -7.45 10.92 36.65
C ALA A 250 -7.45 11.09 35.13
N LYS A 251 -6.32 11.48 34.52
CA LYS A 251 -6.20 11.57 33.06
C LYS A 251 -6.51 10.23 32.37
N MET A 252 -5.96 9.14 32.88
CA MET A 252 -6.22 7.80 32.36
C MET A 252 -7.68 7.39 32.56
N THR A 253 -8.25 7.64 33.74
CA THR A 253 -9.65 7.30 34.04
C THR A 253 -10.61 8.05 33.13
N TYR A 254 -10.46 9.35 32.96
CA TYR A 254 -11.35 10.13 32.09
C TYR A 254 -11.13 9.82 30.60
N SER A 255 -9.88 9.66 30.15
CA SER A 255 -9.64 9.27 28.75
C SER A 255 -10.29 7.91 28.40
N THR A 256 -10.22 6.95 29.33
CA THR A 256 -10.84 5.62 29.16
C THR A 256 -12.37 5.68 29.26
N ALA A 257 -12.91 6.48 30.20
CA ALA A 257 -14.35 6.58 30.42
C ALA A 257 -15.08 7.38 29.34
N LYS A 258 -14.39 8.22 28.55
CA LYS A 258 -14.99 9.02 27.48
C LYS A 258 -15.89 8.20 26.54
N ALA A 259 -15.41 7.05 26.06
CA ALA A 259 -16.17 6.21 25.15
C ALA A 259 -17.49 5.71 25.79
N SER A 260 -17.44 5.33 27.07
CA SER A 260 -18.62 4.94 27.84
C SER A 260 -19.60 6.10 28.05
N VAL A 261 -19.11 7.32 28.31
CA VAL A 261 -19.96 8.52 28.41
C VAL A 261 -20.64 8.82 27.09
N LEU A 262 -19.90 8.81 25.98
CA LEU A 262 -20.46 9.04 24.65
C LEU A 262 -21.52 7.99 24.28
N ALA A 263 -21.34 6.73 24.69
CA ALA A 263 -22.32 5.67 24.45
C ALA A 263 -23.59 5.81 25.31
N LEU A 264 -23.51 6.48 26.46
CA LEU A 264 -24.64 6.71 27.36
C LEU A 264 -25.59 7.82 26.87
N LEU A 265 -25.04 8.87 26.24
CA LEU A 265 -25.79 10.08 25.86
C LEU A 265 -26.98 9.83 24.91
N PRO A 266 -26.90 8.95 23.90
CA PRO A 266 -28.04 8.60 23.06
C PRO A 266 -29.22 8.00 23.83
N ALA A 267 -28.98 7.29 24.94
CA ALA A 267 -30.05 6.73 25.77
C ALA A 267 -30.88 7.82 26.48
N HIS A 268 -30.31 9.02 26.65
CA HIS A 268 -30.95 10.21 27.20
C HIS A 268 -31.43 11.19 26.10
N HIS A 269 -31.55 10.72 24.86
CA HIS A 269 -31.97 11.53 23.71
C HIS A 269 -31.07 12.74 23.40
N ILE A 270 -29.78 12.65 23.77
CA ILE A 270 -28.78 13.66 23.43
C ILE A 270 -27.97 13.16 22.23
N ALA A 271 -28.20 13.78 21.07
CA ALA A 271 -27.34 13.62 19.89
C ALA A 271 -26.18 14.61 19.98
N ILE A 272 -24.95 14.13 19.75
CA ILE A 272 -23.73 14.94 19.80
C ILE A 272 -23.29 15.21 18.37
N ASP A 273 -23.19 16.49 18.01
CA ASP A 273 -22.78 16.89 16.66
C ASP A 273 -21.26 16.94 16.52
N LYS A 274 -20.58 17.42 17.56
CA LYS A 274 -19.11 17.57 17.59
C LYS A 274 -18.56 17.10 18.92
N THR A 275 -17.42 16.43 18.86
CA THR A 275 -16.64 16.00 20.03
C THR A 275 -15.29 16.70 20.00
N ILE A 276 -15.05 17.55 20.99
CA ILE A 276 -13.83 18.38 21.08
C ILE A 276 -13.03 17.93 22.31
N GLU A 277 -11.72 17.82 22.15
CA GLU A 277 -10.80 17.56 23.25
C GLU A 277 -9.88 18.76 23.44
N ILE A 278 -9.73 19.21 24.68
CA ILE A 278 -8.92 20.38 25.02
C ILE A 278 -8.14 20.13 26.30
N THR A 279 -6.91 20.66 26.33
CA THR A 279 -6.04 20.65 27.50
C THR A 279 -6.09 21.95 28.28
N ASP A 280 -6.49 23.06 27.65
CA ASP A 280 -6.61 24.36 28.30
C ASP A 280 -8.05 24.88 28.18
N VAL A 281 -8.58 25.35 29.30
CA VAL A 281 -9.91 25.95 29.40
C VAL A 281 -9.97 27.31 28.68
N ALA A 282 -8.84 28.00 28.53
CA ALA A 282 -8.80 29.28 27.82
C ALA A 282 -9.11 29.15 26.33
N THR A 283 -8.81 28.00 25.72
CA THR A 283 -8.96 27.78 24.27
C THR A 283 -10.34 27.23 23.88
N VAL A 284 -11.24 27.00 24.84
CA VAL A 284 -12.59 26.42 24.63
C VAL A 284 -13.37 27.16 23.56
N ALA A 285 -13.47 28.49 23.67
CA ALA A 285 -14.28 29.30 22.76
C ALA A 285 -13.70 29.27 21.33
N ASP A 286 -12.38 29.32 21.20
CA ASP A 286 -11.72 29.26 19.90
C ASP A 286 -11.85 27.86 19.27
N ALA A 287 -11.77 26.79 20.07
CA ALA A 287 -11.97 25.42 19.62
C ALA A 287 -13.41 25.17 19.13
N ILE A 288 -14.41 25.64 19.89
CA ILE A 288 -15.82 25.54 19.47
C ILE A 288 -16.03 26.34 18.17
N ARG A 289 -15.51 27.56 18.09
CA ARG A 289 -15.67 28.41 16.90
C ARG A 289 -14.99 27.82 15.67
N ALA A 290 -13.80 27.23 15.81
CA ALA A 290 -13.09 26.59 14.71
C ALA A 290 -13.89 25.41 14.12
N ASP A 291 -14.43 24.54 14.99
CA ASP A 291 -15.17 23.34 14.60
C ASP A 291 -16.59 23.62 14.08
N VAL A 292 -17.23 24.68 14.59
CA VAL A 292 -18.53 25.17 14.10
C VAL A 292 -18.37 25.94 12.78
N ALA A 293 -17.27 26.68 12.60
CA ALA A 293 -16.97 27.35 11.33
C ALA A 293 -16.63 26.36 10.21
N THR A 294 -16.10 25.17 10.54
CA THR A 294 -15.82 24.14 9.54
C THR A 294 -17.09 23.66 8.83
N ASP A 295 -18.26 23.72 9.47
CA ASP A 295 -19.54 23.35 8.84
C ASP A 295 -20.02 24.38 7.79
N LEU A 296 -19.55 25.62 7.87
CA LEU A 296 -19.80 26.64 6.84
C LEU A 296 -18.85 26.48 5.64
N ASP A 297 -17.61 26.04 5.88
CA ASP A 297 -16.60 25.82 4.84
C ASP A 297 -16.67 24.43 4.18
N GLU A 298 -17.19 23.39 4.84
CA GLU A 298 -17.42 22.07 4.22
C GLU A 298 -18.49 22.11 3.11
N ALA A 299 -19.43 23.07 3.16
CA ALA A 299 -20.32 23.35 2.04
C ALA A 299 -19.58 23.89 0.78
N THR A 300 -18.33 24.34 0.97
CA THR A 300 -17.40 24.77 -0.08
C THR A 300 -16.09 24.00 0.05
N LEU A 301 -16.12 22.68 -0.17
CA LEU A 301 -14.91 21.87 -0.30
C LEU A 301 -13.94 22.52 -1.32
N VAL A 302 -12.96 23.27 -0.82
CA VAL A 302 -11.80 23.70 -1.58
C VAL A 302 -11.00 22.44 -1.84
N GLN A 303 -11.19 21.87 -3.04
CA GLN A 303 -10.34 20.80 -3.53
C GLN A 303 -8.88 21.18 -3.31
N PRO A 304 -8.02 20.27 -2.82
CA PRO A 304 -6.61 20.57 -2.66
C PRO A 304 -6.07 21.07 -4.00
N LYS A 305 -5.53 22.29 -4.02
CA LYS A 305 -4.97 22.91 -5.23
C LYS A 305 -3.94 21.95 -5.83
N ALA A 306 -4.33 21.24 -6.87
CA ALA A 306 -3.42 20.37 -7.61
C ALA A 306 -2.35 21.26 -8.26
N PHE A 307 -1.08 20.98 -7.95
CA PHE A 307 0.04 21.65 -8.60
C PHE A 307 -0.06 21.44 -10.11
N ALA A 308 0.00 22.53 -10.87
CA ALA A 308 -0.05 22.47 -12.33
C ALA A 308 1.15 21.66 -12.84
N ARG A 309 0.88 20.67 -13.70
CA ARG A 309 1.94 19.92 -14.37
C ARG A 309 2.77 20.88 -15.24
N PRO A 310 4.10 20.72 -15.30
CA PRO A 310 4.95 21.58 -16.12
C PRO A 310 4.52 21.54 -17.59
N ALA A 311 4.65 22.67 -18.27
CA ALA A 311 4.25 22.82 -19.67
C ALA A 311 5.01 21.81 -20.56
N ALA A 312 4.28 21.11 -21.42
CA ALA A 312 4.86 20.14 -22.35
C ALA A 312 5.89 20.83 -23.28
N PRO A 313 7.00 20.16 -23.62
CA PRO A 313 8.03 20.74 -24.48
C PRO A 313 7.43 21.16 -25.82
N GLY A 314 7.52 22.46 -26.11
CA GLY A 314 6.91 23.09 -27.26
C GLY A 314 7.46 22.54 -28.58
N ARG A 315 6.56 22.23 -29.51
CA ARG A 315 6.89 21.80 -30.88
C ARG A 315 7.63 22.97 -31.57
N GLY A 316 8.94 22.79 -31.76
CA GLY A 316 9.82 23.78 -32.38
C GLY A 316 9.24 24.30 -33.70
N ARG A 317 9.24 25.62 -33.84
CA ARG A 317 8.79 26.35 -35.03
C ARG A 317 9.64 25.89 -36.22
N ARG A 318 9.03 25.23 -37.21
CA ARG A 318 9.67 24.93 -38.50
C ARG A 318 10.08 26.27 -39.13
N LYS A 319 11.39 26.46 -39.35
CA LYS A 319 11.92 27.39 -40.36
C LYS A 319 11.89 26.71 -41.71
#